data_AF-A0A1H6FCB1-F1
#
_entry.id   AF-A0A1H6FCB1-F1
#
_cell.length_a   1.000
_cell.length_b   1.000
_cell.length_c   1.000
_cell.angle_alpha   90.00
_cell.angle_beta   90.00
_cell.angle_gamma   90.00
#
_symmetry.space_group_name_H-M   'P 1'
#
loop_
_entity.id
_entity.type
_entity.pdbx_description
1 polymer ?
#
loop_
_entity_poly.entity_id
_entity_poly.type
_entity_poly.pdbx_seq_one_letter_code
_entity_poly.pdbx_strand_id
1 'polypeptide(L)'
;MNRLIKLSIIVLLSGWVHLLFADEEGQWQRMKRGMLPDNPMPVDMLTPVDSKRWYVCRAHYNKAMHPGKLSQQSRACLITVSGRTNRAPHYEVLLKQADYIWQAYQTGPIPENAVIGGAEDADEAYLLYICRVQRKKAWVAGKILKPGTGCQIERNGRAYTMRKFEILVKKAKD
;
A
#
# COMPACT_ATOMS: atom_id res chain seq x y z
N MET A 1 -13.59 -32.81 2.18
CA MET A 1 -14.90 -32.34 2.65
C MET A 1 -14.89 -30.83 2.74
N ASN A 2 -15.76 -30.19 1.94
CA ASN A 2 -16.13 -28.77 1.86
C ASN A 2 -15.02 -27.71 1.73
N ARG A 3 -14.47 -27.57 0.51
CA ARG A 3 -13.99 -26.26 0.02
C ARG A 3 -15.20 -25.46 -0.45
N LEU A 4 -15.65 -24.51 0.36
CA LEU A 4 -16.62 -23.48 -0.06
C LEU A 4 -15.91 -22.56 -1.06
N ILE A 5 -16.16 -22.80 -2.35
CA ILE A 5 -15.91 -21.83 -3.41
C ILE A 5 -16.87 -20.66 -3.12
N LYS A 6 -16.34 -19.51 -2.69
CA LYS A 6 -17.15 -18.28 -2.61
C LYS A 6 -17.62 -17.96 -4.02
N LEU A 7 -18.93 -18.15 -4.27
CA LEU A 7 -19.60 -17.69 -5.48
C LEU A 7 -19.48 -16.16 -5.54
N SER A 8 -18.70 -15.66 -6.52
CA SER A 8 -18.78 -14.27 -6.92
C SER A 8 -20.13 -14.05 -7.61
N ILE A 9 -20.91 -13.11 -7.09
CA ILE A 9 -22.20 -12.71 -7.66
C ILE A 9 -21.94 -12.07 -9.02
N ILE A 10 -22.39 -12.72 -10.09
CA ILE A 10 -22.42 -12.17 -11.44
C ILE A 10 -23.72 -11.36 -11.56
N VAL A 11 -23.62 -10.02 -11.56
CA VAL A 11 -24.75 -9.15 -11.90
C VAL A 11 -24.77 -9.00 -13.42
N LEU A 12 -25.68 -9.71 -14.09
CA LEU A 12 -25.97 -9.52 -15.52
C LEU A 12 -26.96 -8.36 -15.69
N LEU A 13 -26.45 -7.16 -15.90
CA LEU A 13 -27.19 -6.10 -16.60
C LEU A 13 -26.28 -5.51 -17.66
N SER A 14 -26.64 -5.75 -18.92
CA SER A 14 -26.02 -5.20 -20.13
C SER A 14 -24.48 -5.31 -20.21
N GLY A 15 -24.01 -6.52 -20.48
CA GLY A 15 -22.92 -6.75 -21.42
C GLY A 15 -21.58 -6.06 -21.19
N TRP A 16 -21.00 -6.10 -19.99
CA TRP A 16 -19.55 -5.93 -19.79
C TRP A 16 -19.13 -6.77 -18.57
N VAL A 17 -18.26 -7.77 -18.77
CA VAL A 17 -17.70 -8.56 -17.67
C VAL A 17 -16.53 -7.78 -17.07
N HIS A 18 -16.82 -6.86 -16.15
CA HIS A 18 -15.79 -6.40 -15.22
C HIS A 18 -15.64 -7.47 -14.14
N LEU A 19 -14.51 -8.19 -14.15
CA LEU A 19 -14.03 -8.88 -12.97
C LEU A 19 -13.74 -7.82 -11.90
N LEU A 20 -14.73 -7.51 -11.07
CA LEU A 20 -14.56 -6.72 -9.87
C LEU A 20 -13.90 -7.61 -8.82
N PHE A 21 -12.57 -7.56 -8.71
CA PHE A 21 -11.93 -7.94 -7.46
C PHE A 21 -12.35 -6.89 -6.43
N ALA A 22 -13.26 -7.26 -5.54
CA ALA A 22 -13.63 -6.43 -4.42
C ALA A 22 -12.37 -6.11 -3.62
N ASP A 23 -11.99 -4.82 -3.58
CA ASP A 23 -11.05 -4.26 -2.60
C ASP A 23 -11.45 -4.86 -1.25
N GLU A 24 -10.60 -5.68 -0.63
CA GLU A 24 -11.01 -6.51 0.52
C GLU A 24 -11.62 -5.62 1.61
N GLU A 25 -12.94 -5.73 1.77
CA GLU A 25 -13.73 -4.81 2.59
C GLU A 25 -13.10 -4.69 3.99
N GLY A 26 -12.79 -3.46 4.39
CA GLY A 26 -12.27 -3.14 5.72
C GLY A 26 -10.74 -3.09 5.88
N GLN A 27 -9.95 -3.28 4.82
CA GLN A 27 -8.48 -3.11 4.92
C GLN A 27 -8.02 -1.66 4.89
N TRP A 28 -8.80 -0.80 4.23
CA TRP A 28 -8.45 0.60 4.00
C TRP A 28 -9.54 1.50 4.55
N GLN A 29 -9.14 2.50 5.34
CA GLN A 29 -10.08 3.48 5.89
C GLN A 29 -9.81 4.87 5.35
N ARG A 30 -10.85 5.49 4.80
CA ARG A 30 -10.80 6.87 4.28
C ARG A 30 -10.51 7.85 5.40
N MET A 31 -9.53 8.71 5.14
CA MET A 31 -8.99 9.70 6.07
C MET A 31 -8.69 10.99 5.33
N LYS A 32 -8.45 12.06 6.10
CA LYS A 32 -8.08 13.36 5.55
C LYS A 32 -7.26 14.18 6.53
N ARG A 33 -6.48 15.13 5.99
CA ARG A 33 -5.86 16.24 6.75
C ARG A 33 -5.00 15.82 7.96
N GLY A 34 -4.36 14.65 7.91
CA GLY A 34 -3.50 14.12 8.98
C GLY A 34 -4.22 13.22 9.99
N MET A 35 -5.52 13.01 9.84
CA MET A 35 -6.27 12.05 10.66
C MET A 35 -5.75 10.62 10.41
N LEU A 36 -5.82 9.81 11.46
CA LEU A 36 -5.51 8.40 11.48
C LEU A 36 -6.74 7.63 12.01
N PRO A 37 -6.96 6.38 11.56
CA PRO A 37 -7.88 5.45 12.20
C PRO A 37 -7.37 5.03 13.59
N ASP A 38 -8.16 4.24 14.31
CA ASP A 38 -7.79 3.69 15.63
C ASP A 38 -6.66 2.65 15.53
N ASN A 39 -6.58 1.90 14.42
CA ASN A 39 -5.62 0.82 14.21
C ASN A 39 -4.82 0.96 12.90
N PRO A 40 -4.11 2.07 12.66
CA PRO A 40 -3.36 2.27 11.43
C PRO A 40 -2.17 1.32 11.36
N MET A 41 -1.89 0.77 10.18
CA MET A 41 -0.73 -0.07 9.91
C MET A 41 0.56 0.78 10.01
N PRO A 42 1.39 0.57 11.04
CA PRO A 42 2.62 1.34 11.17
C PRO A 42 3.68 0.76 10.23
N VAL A 43 4.56 1.64 9.74
CA VAL A 43 5.70 1.20 8.91
C VAL A 43 6.75 0.49 9.77
N ASP A 44 6.79 0.76 11.07
CA ASP A 44 7.64 0.10 12.05
C ASP A 44 6.95 0.03 13.42
N MET A 45 7.23 -1.03 14.17
CA MET A 45 6.65 -1.28 15.49
C MET A 45 7.45 -0.61 16.62
N LEU A 46 8.72 -0.28 16.40
CA LEU A 46 9.63 0.22 17.44
C LEU A 46 9.51 1.73 17.68
N THR A 47 9.24 2.51 16.63
CA THR A 47 9.04 3.96 16.75
C THR A 47 7.77 4.22 17.56
N PRO A 48 7.72 5.02 18.65
CA PRO A 48 6.50 5.26 19.44
C PRO A 48 5.31 5.79 18.63
N VAL A 49 4.08 5.63 19.14
CA VAL A 49 2.86 6.23 18.54
C VAL A 49 2.90 7.73 18.84
N ASP A 50 3.72 8.46 18.09
CA ASP A 50 3.80 9.90 18.16
C ASP A 50 3.82 10.50 16.75
N SER A 51 3.96 11.83 16.68
CA SER A 51 3.96 12.58 15.43
C SER A 51 5.11 12.23 14.47
N LYS A 52 6.11 11.45 14.91
CA LYS A 52 7.27 11.03 14.10
C LYS A 52 7.08 9.65 13.46
N ARG A 53 6.03 8.89 13.81
CA ARG A 53 5.75 7.59 13.22
C ARG A 53 5.16 7.73 11.81
N TRP A 54 5.64 6.88 10.91
CA TRP A 54 5.07 6.71 9.57
C TRP A 54 4.07 5.56 9.55
N TYR A 55 3.02 5.75 8.74
CA TYR A 55 1.96 4.78 8.48
C TYR A 55 1.82 4.55 6.98
N VAL A 56 1.28 3.40 6.62
CA VAL A 56 0.97 3.06 5.23
C VAL A 56 -0.33 3.74 4.83
N CYS A 57 -0.29 4.48 3.73
CA CYS A 57 -1.46 5.10 3.12
C CYS A 57 -1.48 4.84 1.62
N ARG A 58 -2.64 5.04 0.98
CA ARG A 58 -2.77 5.15 -0.47
C ARG A 58 -3.64 6.34 -0.84
N ALA A 59 -3.45 6.87 -2.04
CA ALA A 59 -4.24 7.99 -2.53
C ALA A 59 -4.42 7.94 -4.04
N HIS A 60 -5.58 8.44 -4.49
CA HIS A 60 -5.86 8.61 -5.90
C HIS A 60 -5.04 9.75 -6.50
N TYR A 61 -4.44 9.50 -7.66
CA TYR A 61 -3.82 10.51 -8.50
C TYR A 61 -3.94 10.10 -9.96
N ASN A 62 -4.48 10.98 -10.80
CA ASN A 62 -4.64 10.74 -12.24
C ASN A 62 -5.29 9.38 -12.58
N LYS A 63 -6.46 9.08 -11.99
CA LYS A 63 -7.23 7.82 -12.16
C LYS A 63 -6.55 6.55 -11.64
N ALA A 64 -5.35 6.65 -11.08
CA ALA A 64 -4.63 5.55 -10.46
C ALA A 64 -4.70 5.62 -8.94
N MET A 65 -4.43 4.51 -8.26
CA MET A 65 -4.33 4.44 -6.80
C MET A 65 -2.89 4.12 -6.41
N HIS A 66 -2.22 5.00 -5.67
CA HIS A 66 -0.81 4.82 -5.34
C HIS A 66 -0.59 4.69 -3.83
N PRO A 67 0.13 3.66 -3.37
CA PRO A 67 0.56 3.58 -1.98
C PRO A 67 1.74 4.52 -1.69
N GLY A 68 1.88 4.89 -0.43
CA GLY A 68 2.89 5.81 0.05
C GLY A 68 2.97 5.84 1.57
N LYS A 69 3.34 7.01 2.12
CA LYS A 69 3.54 7.19 3.56
C LYS A 69 2.75 8.37 4.12
N LEU A 70 2.34 8.25 5.37
CA LEU A 70 1.63 9.29 6.12
C LEU A 70 2.23 9.43 7.52
N SER A 71 2.33 10.65 8.02
CA SER A 71 2.48 10.92 9.45
C SER A 71 1.47 12.01 9.85
N GLN A 72 1.19 12.12 11.15
CA GLN A 72 0.33 13.22 11.63
C GLN A 72 0.92 14.60 11.27
N GLN A 73 2.26 14.73 11.23
CA GLN A 73 2.94 15.96 10.81
C GLN A 73 2.83 16.22 9.31
N SER A 74 2.87 15.18 8.48
CA SER A 74 2.77 15.38 7.02
C SER A 74 1.39 15.88 6.61
N ARG A 75 0.34 15.62 7.42
CA ARG A 75 -1.06 16.03 7.22
C ARG A 75 -1.69 15.61 5.89
N ALA A 76 -0.99 14.75 5.15
CA ALA A 76 -1.31 14.29 3.81
C ALA A 76 -0.59 12.97 3.55
N CYS A 77 -1.20 12.10 2.76
CA CYS A 77 -0.52 10.94 2.21
C CYS A 77 0.49 11.41 1.15
N LEU A 78 1.75 11.01 1.30
CA LEU A 78 2.85 11.34 0.41
C LEU A 78 3.07 10.15 -0.52
N ILE A 79 2.68 10.30 -1.78
CA ILE A 79 2.80 9.27 -2.82
C ILE A 79 3.83 9.70 -3.85
N THR A 80 4.51 8.74 -4.47
CA THR A 80 5.45 9.00 -5.57
C THR A 80 4.79 8.70 -6.91
N VAL A 81 4.84 9.63 -7.86
CA VAL A 81 4.37 9.44 -9.25
C VAL A 81 5.32 10.16 -10.19
N SER A 82 5.76 9.51 -11.27
CA SER A 82 6.66 10.08 -12.28
C SER A 82 7.90 10.78 -11.69
N GLY A 83 8.52 10.16 -10.67
CA GLY A 83 9.72 10.68 -10.01
C GLY A 83 9.48 11.82 -8.99
N ARG A 84 8.25 12.30 -8.85
CA ARG A 84 7.88 13.42 -7.97
C ARG A 84 6.98 12.96 -6.83
N THR A 85 6.94 13.78 -5.79
CA THR A 85 6.00 13.61 -4.67
C THR A 85 4.69 14.33 -4.95
N ASN A 86 3.59 13.64 -4.74
CA ASN A 86 2.26 14.25 -4.69
C ASN A 86 1.75 14.16 -3.25
N ARG A 87 1.24 15.28 -2.74
CA ARG A 87 0.65 15.37 -1.39
C ARG A 87 -0.86 15.28 -1.52
N ALA A 88 -1.43 14.17 -1.08
CA ALA A 88 -2.87 13.97 -1.13
C ALA A 88 -3.49 14.29 0.25
N PRO A 89 -4.33 15.34 0.38
CA PRO A 89 -4.98 15.66 1.65
C PRO A 89 -6.19 14.76 1.96
N HIS A 90 -6.69 14.03 0.95
CA HIS A 90 -7.68 12.96 1.06
C HIS A 90 -6.99 11.66 0.65
N TYR A 91 -7.13 10.62 1.48
CA TYR A 91 -6.37 9.39 1.31
C TYR A 91 -7.04 8.26 2.09
N GLU A 92 -6.51 7.07 1.93
CA GLU A 92 -6.87 5.90 2.72
C GLU A 92 -5.67 5.44 3.53
N VAL A 93 -5.91 5.03 4.76
CA VAL A 93 -4.89 4.46 5.65
C VAL A 93 -5.12 2.97 5.74
N LEU A 94 -4.05 2.19 5.55
CA LEU A 94 -4.13 0.75 5.71
C LEU A 94 -4.34 0.43 7.18
N LEU A 95 -5.31 -0.42 7.49
CA LEU A 95 -5.56 -0.90 8.83
C LEU A 95 -4.61 -2.06 9.15
N LYS A 96 -4.12 -2.10 10.39
CA LYS A 96 -3.27 -3.17 10.88
C LYS A 96 -4.06 -4.48 10.89
N GLN A 97 -3.51 -5.51 10.25
CA GLN A 97 -4.03 -6.88 10.27
C GLN A 97 -3.06 -7.79 11.03
N ALA A 98 -3.60 -8.85 11.65
CA ALA A 98 -2.80 -9.79 12.45
C ALA A 98 -1.86 -10.65 11.59
N ASP A 99 -2.23 -10.91 10.33
CA ASP A 99 -1.50 -11.73 9.37
C ASP A 99 -0.55 -10.91 8.48
N TYR A 100 -0.48 -9.59 8.65
CA TYR A 100 0.42 -8.75 7.86
C TYR A 100 1.84 -8.79 8.40
N ILE A 101 2.79 -9.22 7.56
CA ILE A 101 4.20 -9.30 7.91
C ILE A 101 5.05 -8.61 6.85
N TRP A 102 6.17 -8.03 7.30
CA TRP A 102 7.17 -7.47 6.41
C TRP A 102 8.22 -8.55 6.09
N GLN A 103 8.40 -8.84 4.81
CA GLN A 103 9.32 -9.86 4.31
C GLN A 103 10.48 -9.20 3.57
N ALA A 104 11.72 -9.62 3.85
CA ALA A 104 12.88 -9.19 3.10
C ALA A 104 12.74 -9.51 1.61
N TYR A 105 13.01 -8.52 0.76
CA TYR A 105 12.91 -8.66 -0.68
C TYR A 105 14.03 -7.88 -1.37
N GLN A 106 14.67 -8.48 -2.38
CA GLN A 106 15.75 -7.84 -3.16
C GLN A 106 15.54 -8.03 -4.66
N THR A 107 15.36 -9.28 -5.08
CA THR A 107 15.21 -9.68 -6.49
C THR A 107 14.21 -10.84 -6.60
N GLY A 108 13.73 -11.12 -7.82
CA GLY A 108 12.82 -12.24 -8.10
C GLY A 108 11.38 -11.81 -8.41
N PRO A 109 10.44 -12.76 -8.56
CA PRO A 109 9.02 -12.47 -8.73
C PRO A 109 8.43 -11.81 -7.48
N ILE A 110 7.37 -11.01 -7.64
CA ILE A 110 6.61 -10.52 -6.49
C ILE A 110 5.93 -11.73 -5.80
N PRO A 111 6.05 -11.88 -4.46
CA PRO A 111 5.35 -12.95 -3.73
C PRO A 111 3.85 -12.94 -4.02
N GLU A 112 3.25 -14.11 -4.26
CA GLU A 112 1.82 -14.23 -4.58
C GLU A 112 0.91 -13.69 -3.47
N ASN A 113 1.39 -13.72 -2.23
CA ASN A 113 0.70 -13.21 -1.05
C ASN A 113 1.06 -11.74 -0.72
N ALA A 114 1.68 -11.01 -1.64
CA ALA A 114 2.00 -9.60 -1.43
C ALA A 114 0.72 -8.75 -1.31
N VAL A 115 0.73 -7.79 -0.38
CA VAL A 115 -0.38 -6.87 -0.20
C VAL A 115 -0.37 -5.84 -1.33
N ILE A 116 -1.45 -5.82 -2.11
CA ILE A 116 -1.70 -4.83 -3.14
C ILE A 116 -2.02 -3.49 -2.47
N GLY A 117 -1.27 -2.45 -2.82
CA GLY A 117 -1.46 -1.08 -2.34
C GLY A 117 -2.21 -0.17 -3.32
N GLY A 118 -2.46 -0.63 -4.55
CA GLY A 118 -3.16 0.08 -5.60
C GLY A 118 -2.73 -0.39 -7.00
N ALA A 119 -2.93 0.44 -8.01
CA ALA A 119 -2.58 0.16 -9.40
C ALA A 119 -2.24 1.45 -10.17
N GLU A 120 -1.42 1.35 -11.24
CA GLU A 120 -1.05 2.50 -12.10
C GLU A 120 -2.14 2.94 -13.08
N ASP A 121 -3.20 2.15 -13.23
CA ASP A 121 -4.37 2.46 -14.04
C ASP A 121 -5.67 1.99 -13.35
N ALA A 122 -6.79 2.41 -13.90
CA ALA A 122 -8.12 2.08 -13.39
C ALA A 122 -8.55 0.63 -13.74
N ASP A 123 -7.89 0.02 -14.73
CA ASP A 123 -8.17 -1.35 -15.18
C ASP A 123 -7.34 -2.39 -14.39
N GLU A 124 -6.54 -1.92 -13.42
CA GLU A 124 -5.66 -2.69 -12.56
C GLU A 124 -4.64 -3.58 -13.29
N ALA A 125 -4.28 -3.21 -14.53
CA ALA A 125 -3.35 -3.98 -15.34
C ALA A 125 -1.92 -3.99 -14.75
N TYR A 126 -1.58 -2.94 -13.99
CA TYR A 126 -0.29 -2.81 -13.32
C TYR A 126 -0.45 -2.56 -11.82
N LEU A 127 -0.48 -3.66 -11.06
CA LEU A 127 -0.58 -3.63 -9.60
C LEU A 127 0.65 -3.02 -8.94
N LEU A 128 0.39 -2.22 -7.91
CA LEU A 128 1.41 -1.60 -7.06
C LEU A 128 1.43 -2.28 -5.70
N TYR A 129 2.62 -2.59 -5.21
CA TYR A 129 2.80 -3.29 -3.93
C TYR A 129 3.42 -2.39 -2.88
N ILE A 130 3.16 -2.68 -1.62
CA ILE A 130 3.66 -1.90 -0.49
C ILE A 130 5.03 -2.41 -0.08
N CYS A 131 5.99 -1.48 0.04
CA CYS A 131 7.31 -1.77 0.58
C CYS A 131 7.68 -0.83 1.70
N ARG A 132 8.69 -1.20 2.49
CA ARG A 132 9.36 -0.29 3.42
C ARG A 132 10.87 -0.40 3.33
N VAL A 133 11.54 0.70 3.65
CA VAL A 133 13.00 0.80 3.65
C VAL A 133 13.46 1.32 5.00
N GLN A 134 14.48 0.68 5.58
CA GLN A 134 15.19 1.23 6.72
C GLN A 134 16.21 2.28 6.24
N ARG A 135 16.08 3.51 6.74
CA ARG A 135 16.99 4.62 6.44
C ARG A 135 17.46 5.22 7.75
N LYS A 136 18.76 5.11 8.03
CA LYS A 136 19.34 5.51 9.33
C LYS A 136 18.59 4.77 10.45
N LYS A 137 17.89 5.49 11.33
CA LYS A 137 17.14 4.96 12.46
C LYS A 137 15.62 4.94 12.24
N ALA A 138 15.14 5.16 11.01
CA ALA A 138 13.70 5.24 10.71
C ALA A 138 13.32 4.33 9.54
N TRP A 139 12.10 3.79 9.60
CA TRP A 139 11.49 3.06 8.51
C TRP A 139 10.53 3.94 7.72
N VAL A 140 10.51 3.76 6.40
CA VAL A 140 9.71 4.59 5.49
C VAL A 140 9.01 3.70 4.47
N ALA A 141 7.69 3.88 4.31
CA ALA A 141 6.91 3.16 3.31
C ALA A 141 7.07 3.76 1.90
N GLY A 142 6.84 2.93 0.91
CA GLY A 142 6.87 3.26 -0.51
C GLY A 142 6.10 2.26 -1.34
N LYS A 143 6.37 2.28 -2.65
CA LYS A 143 5.72 1.42 -3.63
C LYS A 143 6.70 0.61 -4.47
N ILE A 144 6.27 -0.56 -4.93
CA ILE A 144 6.94 -1.38 -5.95
C ILE A 144 6.04 -1.41 -7.18
N LEU A 145 6.58 -1.12 -8.36
CA LEU A 145 5.81 -1.12 -9.61
C LEU A 145 5.73 -2.50 -10.25
N LYS A 146 6.88 -3.18 -10.33
CA LYS A 146 7.02 -4.50 -10.95
C LYS A 146 8.27 -5.21 -10.42
N PRO A 147 8.40 -6.54 -10.61
CA PRO A 147 9.62 -7.27 -10.27
C PRO A 147 10.89 -6.53 -10.69
N GLY A 148 11.86 -6.44 -9.78
CA GLY A 148 13.16 -5.84 -10.05
C GLY A 148 13.22 -4.30 -10.18
N THR A 149 12.12 -3.56 -10.02
CA THR A 149 12.17 -2.07 -10.01
C THR A 149 12.71 -1.47 -8.73
N GLY A 150 12.66 -2.20 -7.62
CA GLY A 150 13.02 -1.70 -6.30
C GLY A 150 11.88 -0.96 -5.59
N CYS A 151 12.11 -0.60 -4.34
CA CYS A 151 11.15 0.16 -3.54
C CYS A 151 11.31 1.66 -3.77
N GLN A 152 10.29 2.32 -4.35
CA GLN A 152 10.24 3.76 -4.54
C GLN A 152 9.67 4.44 -3.29
N ILE A 153 10.49 5.23 -2.61
CA ILE A 153 10.10 5.99 -1.41
C ILE A 153 10.09 7.49 -1.68
N GLU A 154 9.20 8.20 -0.99
CA GLU A 154 9.20 9.66 -0.97
C GLU A 154 10.30 10.19 -0.03
N ARG A 155 11.03 11.21 -0.47
CA ARG A 155 11.87 12.04 0.38
C ARG A 155 12.05 13.45 -0.19
N ASN A 156 11.77 14.45 0.64
CA ASN A 156 12.01 15.87 0.33
C ASN A 156 11.43 16.29 -1.04
N GLY A 157 10.23 15.81 -1.36
CA GLY A 157 9.55 16.16 -2.61
C GLY A 157 9.96 15.33 -3.84
N ARG A 158 10.87 14.36 -3.69
CA ARG A 158 11.36 13.50 -4.78
C ARG A 158 11.17 12.01 -4.47
N ALA A 159 11.08 11.20 -5.52
CA ALA A 159 11.10 9.74 -5.41
C ALA A 159 12.55 9.22 -5.43
N TYR A 160 12.84 8.24 -4.58
CA TYR A 160 14.12 7.53 -4.54
C TYR A 160 13.88 6.03 -4.60
N THR A 161 14.64 5.32 -5.42
CA THR A 161 14.55 3.87 -5.56
C THR A 161 15.59 3.17 -4.70
N MET A 162 15.15 2.25 -3.86
CA MET A 162 15.99 1.48 -2.94
C MET A 162 15.98 0.00 -3.33
N ARG A 163 17.17 -0.63 -3.28
CA ARG A 163 17.35 -2.04 -3.67
C ARG A 163 17.26 -3.03 -2.53
N LYS A 164 17.57 -2.60 -1.31
CA LYS A 164 17.38 -3.37 -0.08
C LYS A 164 16.14 -2.84 0.65
N PHE A 165 15.10 -3.65 0.71
CA PHE A 165 13.82 -3.28 1.30
C PHE A 165 13.04 -4.51 1.75
N GLU A 166 11.89 -4.26 2.35
CA GLU A 166 10.93 -5.31 2.70
C GLU A 166 9.62 -5.04 1.98
N ILE A 167 8.94 -6.10 1.57
CA ILE A 167 7.61 -6.09 0.98
C ILE A 167 6.60 -6.51 2.03
N LEU A 168 5.42 -5.89 2.03
CA LEU A 168 4.32 -6.29 2.90
C LEU A 168 3.61 -7.49 2.29
N VAL A 169 3.45 -8.56 3.05
CA VAL A 169 2.77 -9.80 2.63
C VAL A 169 1.74 -10.24 3.68
N LYS A 170 0.74 -11.02 3.24
CA LYS A 170 -0.18 -11.73 4.13
C LYS A 170 0.41 -13.11 4.47
N LYS A 171 0.65 -13.41 5.74
CA LYS A 171 1.03 -14.75 6.19
C LYS A 171 -0.11 -15.71 5.82
N ALA A 172 0.23 -16.92 5.36
CA ALA A 172 -0.76 -17.97 5.23
C ALA A 172 -1.42 -18.24 6.59
N LYS A 173 -2.74 -18.48 6.57
CA LYS A 173 -3.43 -19.02 7.74
C LYS A 173 -3.01 -20.47 7.88
N ASP A 174 -2.49 -20.82 9.05
CA ASP A 174 -2.15 -22.19 9.42
C ASP A 174 -3.41 -23.08 9.43
#